data_AF-A0A968JK31-F1
#
_entry.id   AF-A0A968JK31-F1
#
_cell.length_a   1.000
_cell.length_b   1.000
_cell.length_c   1.000
_cell.angle_alpha   90.00
_cell.angle_beta   90.00
_cell.angle_gamma   90.00
#
_symmetry.space_group_name_H-M   'P 1'
#
loop_
_entity.id
_entity.type
_entity.pdbx_description
1 polymer ?
#
loop_
_entity_poly.entity_id
_entity_poly.type
_entity_poly.pdbx_seq_one_letter_code
_entity_poly.pdbx_strand_id
1 'polypeptide(L)'
;MIHPAHKEKSVAIVDQAIREGLSFDIEFDIVRSDGMIRSIHSIGDVIKKNEKVIKIFGSFHDITEQKNAERALLESEEKYKALYNNAPLAYQSLNSMVKLSM
;
A
#
# COMPACT_ATOMS: atom_id res chain seq x y z
N MET A 1 7.78 -11.45 -11.80
CA MET A 1 8.89 -10.50 -12.08
C MET A 1 8.54 -9.14 -11.51
N ILE A 2 9.49 -8.32 -11.08
CA ILE A 2 9.19 -6.93 -10.65
C ILE A 2 8.66 -6.15 -11.85
N HIS A 3 7.57 -5.42 -11.67
CA HIS A 3 7.01 -4.56 -12.69
C HIS A 3 8.05 -3.49 -13.11
N PRO A 4 8.20 -3.20 -14.42
CA PRO A 4 9.27 -2.32 -14.90
C PRO A 4 9.39 -0.98 -14.17
N ALA A 5 8.25 -0.36 -13.83
CA ALA A 5 8.17 0.90 -13.09
C ALA A 5 8.83 0.86 -11.69
N HIS A 6 8.95 -0.32 -11.08
CA HIS A 6 9.54 -0.47 -9.75
C HIS A 6 10.94 -1.10 -9.77
N LYS A 7 11.39 -1.61 -10.92
CA LYS A 7 12.62 -2.40 -11.04
C LYS A 7 13.85 -1.66 -10.53
N GLU A 8 14.06 -0.41 -10.96
CA GLU A 8 15.23 0.38 -10.58
C GLU A 8 15.27 0.66 -9.07
N LYS A 9 14.15 1.14 -8.52
CA LYS A 9 14.03 1.43 -7.09
C LYS A 9 14.20 0.16 -6.23
N SER A 10 13.57 -0.95 -6.60
CA SER A 10 13.70 -2.21 -5.86
C SER A 10 15.14 -2.74 -5.87
N VAL A 11 15.85 -2.64 -7.01
CA VAL A 11 17.27 -3.03 -7.08
C VAL A 11 18.11 -2.14 -6.18
N ALA A 12 17.93 -0.81 -6.23
CA ALA A 12 18.68 0.12 -5.41
C ALA A 12 18.54 -0.17 -3.89
N ILE A 13 17.34 -0.54 -3.46
CA ILE A 13 17.05 -0.83 -2.04
C ILE A 13 17.73 -2.13 -1.60
N VAL A 14 17.66 -3.19 -2.41
CA VAL A 14 18.36 -4.45 -2.12
C VAL A 14 19.87 -4.23 -2.12
N ASP A 15 20.38 -3.44 -3.06
CA ASP A 15 21.78 -3.05 -3.14
C ASP A 15 22.25 -2.31 -1.87
N GLN A 16 21.43 -1.39 -1.36
CA GLN A 16 21.71 -0.68 -0.13
C GLN A 16 21.71 -1.63 1.08
N ALA A 17 20.76 -2.57 1.14
CA ALA A 17 20.73 -3.62 2.15
C ALA A 17 22.00 -4.48 2.10
N ILE A 18 22.52 -4.81 0.92
CA ILE A 18 23.76 -5.59 0.78
C ILE A 18 24.99 -4.79 1.21
N ARG A 19 25.12 -3.53 0.78
CA ARG A 19 26.33 -2.72 0.97
C ARG A 19 26.42 -2.10 2.36
N GLU A 20 25.33 -1.51 2.82
CA GLU A 20 25.28 -0.72 4.06
C GLU A 20 24.66 -1.54 5.20
N GLY A 21 23.99 -2.64 4.85
CA GLY A 21 23.32 -3.47 5.83
C GLY A 21 22.16 -2.76 6.49
N LEU A 22 21.34 -2.10 5.66
CA LEU A 22 20.09 -1.46 6.07
C LEU A 22 18.92 -2.42 5.87
N SER A 23 17.97 -2.36 6.80
CA SER A 23 16.66 -2.96 6.61
C SER A 23 15.84 -2.18 5.57
N PHE A 24 14.81 -2.82 5.05
CA PHE A 24 13.87 -2.19 4.13
C PHE A 24 12.43 -2.61 4.42
N ASP A 25 11.52 -1.68 4.13
CA ASP A 25 10.08 -1.87 4.16
C ASP A 25 9.53 -1.17 2.92
N ILE A 26 9.08 -1.95 1.94
CA ILE A 26 8.73 -1.45 0.62
C ILE A 26 7.49 -2.11 0.06
N GLU A 27 6.74 -1.36 -0.73
CA GLU A 27 5.71 -1.89 -1.60
C GLU A 27 6.11 -1.74 -3.06
N PHE A 28 5.89 -2.79 -3.85
CA PHE A 28 6.13 -2.78 -5.28
C PHE A 28 5.21 -3.75 -6.00
N ASP A 29 4.96 -3.47 -7.27
CA ASP A 29 4.17 -4.36 -8.11
C ASP A 29 5.03 -5.43 -8.79
N ILE A 30 4.47 -6.62 -8.91
CA ILE A 30 5.01 -7.71 -9.71
C ILE A 30 4.06 -8.07 -10.84
N VAL A 31 4.62 -8.55 -11.94
CA VAL A 31 3.88 -9.21 -13.03
C VAL A 31 4.06 -10.72 -12.88
N ARG A 32 2.96 -11.44 -12.76
CA ARG A 32 2.93 -12.91 -12.73
C ARG A 32 3.03 -13.49 -14.14
N SER A 33 3.24 -14.81 -14.25
CA SER A 33 3.32 -15.51 -15.54
C SER A 33 2.03 -15.45 -16.35
N ASP A 34 0.89 -15.26 -15.68
CA ASP A 34 -0.44 -15.06 -16.28
C ASP A 34 -0.69 -13.59 -16.72
N GLY A 35 0.28 -12.70 -16.53
CA GLY A 35 0.18 -11.28 -16.83
C GLY A 35 -0.54 -10.45 -15.76
N MET A 36 -1.08 -11.06 -14.71
CA MET A 36 -1.71 -10.32 -13.62
C MET A 36 -0.67 -9.52 -12.83
N ILE A 37 -1.04 -8.29 -12.48
CA ILE A 37 -0.28 -7.45 -11.56
C ILE A 37 -0.70 -7.78 -10.13
N ARG A 38 0.28 -7.97 -9.25
CA ARG A 38 0.08 -8.08 -7.80
C ARG A 38 0.91 -7.05 -7.07
N SER A 39 0.31 -6.41 -6.09
CA SER A 39 1.02 -5.51 -5.18
C SER A 39 1.59 -6.32 -4.03
N ILE A 40 2.90 -6.20 -3.84
CA ILE A 40 3.64 -6.92 -2.82
C ILE A 40 4.17 -5.93 -1.80
N HIS A 41 3.93 -6.20 -0.53
CA HIS A 41 4.61 -5.59 0.60
C HIS A 41 5.77 -6.49 1.01
N SER A 42 6.97 -5.93 1.09
CA SER A 42 8.17 -6.66 1.48
C SER A 42 8.90 -5.94 2.59
N ILE A 43 9.14 -6.69 3.67
CA ILE A 43 9.96 -6.26 4.79
C ILE A 43 11.19 -7.17 4.82
N GLY A 44 12.37 -6.60 4.96
CA GLY A 44 13.61 -7.34 5.05
C GLY A 44 14.62 -6.69 5.97
N ASP A 45 15.46 -7.54 6.56
CA ASP A 45 16.57 -7.16 7.42
C ASP A 45 17.81 -8.01 7.10
N VAL A 46 18.95 -7.62 7.65
CA VAL A 46 20.25 -8.20 7.33
C VAL A 46 20.90 -8.84 8.56
N ILE A 47 21.66 -9.90 8.34
CA ILE A 47 22.55 -10.47 9.35
C ILE A 47 23.98 -10.06 9.00
N LYS A 48 24.67 -9.45 9.97
CA LYS A 48 26.07 -9.04 9.87
C LYS A 48 26.98 -9.99 10.67
N LYS A 49 28.19 -10.21 10.17
CA LYS A 49 29.30 -10.85 10.89
C LYS A 49 30.57 -10.05 10.64
N ASN A 50 31.21 -9.55 11.70
CA ASN A 50 32.39 -8.69 11.64
C ASN A 50 32.18 -7.50 10.68
N GLU A 51 31.11 -6.72 10.87
CA GLU A 51 30.69 -5.59 10.02
C GLU A 51 30.36 -5.93 8.55
N LYS A 52 30.43 -7.20 8.15
CA LYS A 52 30.07 -7.66 6.81
C LYS A 52 28.68 -8.26 6.77
N VAL A 53 27.84 -7.82 5.84
CA VAL A 53 26.55 -8.47 5.56
C VAL A 53 26.79 -9.88 5.03
N ILE A 54 26.20 -10.88 5.68
CA ILE A 54 26.32 -12.30 5.30
C ILE A 54 24.99 -12.92 4.86
N LYS A 55 23.86 -12.29 5.19
CA LYS A 55 22.53 -12.78 4.83
C LYS A 55 21.52 -11.64 4.81
N ILE A 56 20.54 -11.74 3.92
CA ILE A 56 19.29 -10.98 3.95
C ILE A 56 18.16 -11.97 4.23
N PHE A 57 17.22 -11.58 5.07
CA PHE A 57 15.99 -12.33 5.34
C PHE A 57 14.81 -11.37 5.37
N GLY A 58 13.62 -11.87 5.08
CA GLY A 58 12.43 -11.03 4.99
C GLY A 58 11.20 -11.82 4.61
N SER A 59 10.10 -11.11 4.46
CA SER A 59 8.82 -11.65 3.99
C SER A 59 8.31 -10.86 2.78
N PHE A 60 7.40 -11.50 2.05
CA PHE A 60 6.63 -10.91 0.98
C PHE A 60 5.16 -11.22 1.26
N HIS A 61 4.35 -10.18 1.41
CA HIS A 61 2.90 -10.29 1.56
C HIS A 61 2.23 -9.75 0.30
N ASP A 62 1.31 -10.54 -0.27
CA ASP A 62 0.43 -10.05 -1.33
C ASP A 62 -0.65 -9.16 -0.71
N ILE A 63 -0.61 -7.87 -1.03
CA ILE A 63 -1.54 -6.85 -0.53
C ILE A 63 -2.50 -6.37 -1.62
N THR A 64 -2.62 -7.12 -2.73
CA THR A 64 -3.44 -6.73 -3.88
C THR A 64 -4.90 -6.56 -3.49
N GLU A 65 -5.46 -7.51 -2.74
CA GLU A 65 -6.87 -7.45 -2.31
C GLU A 65 -7.12 -6.29 -1.35
N GLN A 66 -6.21 -6.03 -0.43
CA GLN A 66 -6.28 -4.89 0.47
C GLN A 66 -6.32 -3.57 -0.31
N LYS A 67 -5.39 -3.36 -1.25
CA LYS A 67 -5.35 -2.14 -2.08
C LYS A 67 -6.58 -1.98 -2.96
N ASN A 68 -7.14 -3.09 -3.45
CA ASN A 68 -8.38 -3.03 -4.24
C ASN A 68 -9.57 -2.63 -3.37
N ALA A 69 -9.66 -3.14 -2.14
CA ALA A 69 -10.71 -2.75 -1.20
C ALA A 69 -10.60 -1.27 -0.80
N GLU A 70 -9.40 -0.78 -0.50
CA GLU A 70 -9.13 0.63 -0.19
C GLU A 70 -9.54 1.55 -1.34
N ARG A 71 -9.19 1.17 -2.58
CA ARG A 71 -9.57 1.94 -3.78
C ARG A 71 -11.07 1.96 -4.00
N ALA A 72 -11.73 0.80 -3.87
CA ALA A 72 -13.18 0.72 -4.01
C ALA A 72 -13.91 1.57 -2.96
N LEU A 73 -13.38 1.62 -1.73
CA LEU A 73 -13.89 2.50 -0.68
C LEU A 73 -13.74 3.97 -1.07
N LEU A 74 -12.54 4.38 -1.51
CA LEU A 74 -12.27 5.76 -1.92
C LEU A 74 -13.17 6.20 -3.09
N GLU A 75 -13.31 5.37 -4.12
CA GLU A 75 -14.20 5.62 -5.27
C GLU A 75 -15.67 5.77 -4.84
N SER A 76 -16.10 4.96 -3.87
CA SER A 76 -17.44 5.04 -3.31
C SER A 76 -17.64 6.37 -2.56
N GLU A 77 -16.69 6.78 -1.71
CA GLU A 77 -16.75 8.05 -1.00
C GLU A 77 -16.77 9.26 -1.95
N GLU A 78 -15.93 9.23 -2.99
CA GLU A 78 -15.89 10.28 -4.01
C GLU A 78 -17.21 10.36 -4.77
N LYS A 79 -17.81 9.21 -5.11
CA LYS A 79 -19.13 9.14 -5.73
C LYS A 79 -20.21 9.73 -4.82
N TYR A 80 -20.21 9.40 -3.52
CA TYR A 80 -21.17 9.98 -2.57
C TYR A 80 -20.98 11.49 -2.41
N LYS A 81 -19.74 11.97 -2.29
CA LYS A 81 -19.42 13.40 -2.22
C LYS A 81 -19.89 14.13 -3.48
N ALA A 82 -19.64 13.55 -4.66
CA ALA A 82 -20.07 14.12 -5.93
C ALA A 82 -21.60 14.19 -6.03
N LEU A 83 -22.32 13.15 -5.60
CA LEU A 83 -23.78 13.15 -5.56
C LEU A 83 -24.31 14.21 -4.60
N TYR A 84 -23.75 14.32 -3.39
CA TYR A 84 -24.17 15.31 -2.40
C TYR A 84 -23.93 16.75 -2.89
N ASN A 85 -22.73 17.04 -3.39
CA ASN A 85 -22.35 18.39 -3.81
C ASN A 85 -23.06 18.86 -5.09
N ASN A 86 -23.40 17.92 -5.97
CA ASN A 86 -24.03 18.24 -7.26
C ASN A 86 -25.52 17.88 -7.29
N ALA A 87 -26.13 17.51 -6.16
CA ALA A 87 -27.55 17.24 -6.11
C ALA A 87 -28.35 18.52 -6.40
N PRO A 88 -29.27 18.51 -7.37
CA PRO A 88 -30.16 19.64 -7.64
C PRO A 88 -31.24 19.84 -6.57
N LEU A 89 -31.21 19.06 -5.49
CA LEU A 89 -32.18 19.07 -4.40
C LEU A 89 -31.47 19.28 -3.05
N ALA A 90 -32.01 20.17 -2.22
CA ALA A 90 -31.50 20.43 -0.88
C ALA A 90 -31.70 19.20 0.03
N TYR A 91 -30.61 18.63 0.54
CA TYR A 91 -30.64 17.61 1.59
C TYR A 91 -30.45 18.28 2.96
N GLN A 92 -31.33 17.98 3.92
CA GLN A 92 -31.13 18.31 5.32
C GLN A 92 -30.42 17.14 6.02
N SER A 93 -29.25 17.42 6.60
CA SER A 93 -28.62 16.53 7.58
C SER A 93 -29.46 16.52 8.86
N LEU A 94 -30.04 15.38 9.20
CA LEU A 94 -30.69 15.20 10.50
C LEU A 94 -29.59 14.97 11.54
N ASN A 95 -29.14 16.03 12.20
CA ASN A 95 -28.22 15.90 13.31
C ASN A 95 -28.95 15.18 14.46
N SER A 96 -28.61 13.92 14.72
CA SER A 96 -29.07 13.18 15.89
C SER A 96 -28.35 13.69 17.16
N MET A 97 -28.61 14.94 17.53
CA MET A 97 -28.34 15.48 18.86
C MET A 97 -29.57 16.27 19.31
N VAL A 98 -30.68 15.56 19.54
CA VAL A 98 -31.71 16.08 20.45
C VAL A 98 -31.30 15.65 21.85
N LYS A 99 -30.72 16.62 22.57
CA LYS A 99 -30.45 16.59 24.00
C LYS A 99 -31.78 16.32 24.72
N LEU A 100 -32.01 15.10 25.22
CA LEU A 100 -33.08 14.86 26.18
C LEU A 100 -32.59 15.34 27.54
N SER A 101 -32.89 16.60 27.84
CA SER A 101 -32.95 17.12 29.20
C SER A 101 -34.41 17.13 29.63
N MET A 102 -34.79 16.17 30.47
CA MET A 102 -35.84 16.29 31.48
C MET A 102 -35.27 15.74 32.79
#